data_AF-A0A756L5K4-F1
#
_entry.id   AF-A0A756L5K4-F1
#
_cell.length_a   1.000
_cell.length_b   1.000
_cell.length_c   1.000
_cell.angle_alpha   90.00
_cell.angle_beta   90.00
_cell.angle_gamma   90.00
#
_symmetry.space_group_name_H-M   'P 1'
#
loop_
_entity.id
_entity.type
_entity.pdbx_description
1 polymer ?
#
loop_
_entity_poly.entity_id
_entity_poly.type
_entity_poly.pdbx_seq_one_letter_code
_entity_poly.pdbx_strand_id
1 'polypeptide(L)' 'MPGDVFFWPGCVIFFLPVIIRCLFLFLFLFLFLFLFLFLFLFILLLIFPDRFR' A
#
# COMPACT_ATOMS: atom_id res chain seq x y z
N MET A 1 -3.47 -35.12 18.49
CA MET A 1 -4.32 -35.09 17.28
C MET A 1 -3.43 -34.66 16.12
N PRO A 2 -3.20 -35.48 15.08
CA PRO A 2 -2.42 -35.08 13.91
C PRO A 2 -3.40 -34.61 12.82
N GLY A 3 -3.99 -33.43 13.02
CA GLY A 3 -4.95 -32.82 12.08
C GLY A 3 -4.50 -31.48 11.51
N ASP A 4 -3.54 -30.83 12.16
CA ASP A 4 -3.20 -29.41 11.89
C ASP A 4 -2.18 -29.22 10.76
N VAL A 5 -1.58 -30.30 10.26
CA VAL A 5 -0.47 -30.22 9.30
C VAL A 5 -0.96 -30.22 7.84
N PHE A 6 -2.17 -30.70 7.57
CA PHE A 6 -2.72 -30.82 6.20
C PHE A 6 -3.62 -29.66 5.75
N PHE A 7 -4.09 -28.81 6.68
CA PHE A 7 -4.88 -27.61 6.33
C PHE A 7 -4.02 -26.44 5.81
N TRP A 8 -2.70 -26.52 6.02
CA TRP A 8 -1.77 -25.42 5.76
C TRP A 8 -1.47 -25.16 4.26
N PRO A 9 -1.21 -26.17 3.41
CA PRO A 9 -0.87 -25.89 2.00
C PRO A 9 -2.08 -25.45 1.18
N GLY A 10 -3.27 -26.02 1.42
CA GLY A 10 -4.49 -25.66 0.70
C GLY A 10 -4.94 -24.22 0.95
N CYS A 11 -4.96 -23.79 2.22
CA CYS A 11 -5.30 -22.41 2.58
C CYS A 11 -4.31 -21.41 1.98
N VAL A 12 -3.01 -21.67 2.06
CA VAL A 12 -2.01 -20.74 1.50
C VAL A 12 -2.22 -20.59 -0.01
N ILE A 13 -2.46 -21.67 -0.75
CA ILE A 13 -2.67 -21.60 -2.21
C ILE A 13 -3.92 -20.78 -2.58
N PHE A 14 -5.00 -20.88 -1.78
CA PHE A 14 -6.23 -20.10 -2.02
C PHE A 14 -6.14 -18.65 -1.56
N PHE A 15 -5.50 -18.36 -0.42
CA PHE A 15 -5.43 -17.01 0.14
C PHE A 15 -4.27 -16.18 -0.43
N LEU A 16 -3.15 -16.79 -0.84
CA LEU A 16 -1.99 -16.10 -1.43
C LEU A 16 -2.35 -15.17 -2.60
N PRO A 17 -3.15 -15.58 -3.61
CA PRO A 17 -3.52 -14.67 -4.70
C PRO A 17 -4.36 -13.50 -4.22
N VAL A 18 -5.23 -13.70 -3.22
CA VAL A 18 -6.04 -12.63 -2.62
C VAL A 18 -5.13 -11.64 -1.87
N ILE A 19 -4.20 -12.15 -1.06
CA ILE A 19 -3.24 -11.34 -0.31
C ILE A 19 -2.38 -10.51 -1.27
N ILE A 20 -1.89 -11.10 -2.36
CA ILE A 20 -1.09 -10.38 -3.38
C ILE A 20 -1.92 -9.25 -4.01
N ARG A 21 -3.18 -9.50 -4.34
CA ARG A 21 -4.08 -8.47 -4.89
C ARG A 21 -4.34 -7.35 -3.89
N CYS A 22 -4.61 -7.68 -2.64
CA CYS A 22 -4.79 -6.71 -1.56
C CYS A 22 -3.53 -5.88 -1.32
N LEU A 23 -2.36 -6.52 -1.31
CA LEU A 23 -1.07 -5.85 -1.14
C LEU A 23 -0.76 -4.92 -2.31
N PHE A 24 -1.03 -5.36 -3.54
CA PHE A 24 -0.89 -4.51 -4.72
C PHE A 24 -1.81 -3.29 -4.66
N LEU A 25 -3.07 -3.49 -4.27
CA LEU A 25 -4.05 -2.41 -4.14
C LEU A 25 -3.63 -1.44 -3.04
N PHE A 26 -3.16 -1.94 -1.91
CA PHE A 26 -2.62 -1.12 -0.82
C PHE A 26 -1.40 -0.32 -1.26
N LEU A 27 -0.46 -0.94 -1.97
CA LEU A 27 0.73 -0.27 -2.50
C LEU A 27 0.37 0.82 -3.51
N PHE A 28 -0.60 0.56 -4.39
CA PHE A 28 -1.12 1.55 -5.32
C PHE A 28 -1.75 2.74 -4.60
N LEU A 29 -2.58 2.47 -3.57
CA LEU A 29 -3.25 3.50 -2.79
C LEU A 29 -2.24 4.34 -2.01
N PHE A 30 -1.19 3.71 -1.45
CA PHE A 30 -0.09 4.40 -0.80
C PHE A 30 0.70 5.30 -1.77
N LEU A 31 1.03 4.78 -2.97
CA LEU A 31 1.70 5.55 -4.00
C LEU A 31 0.88 6.79 -4.41
N PHE A 32 -0.43 6.61 -4.60
CA PHE A 32 -1.34 7.72 -4.94
C PHE A 32 -1.38 8.78 -3.83
N LEU A 33 -1.48 8.36 -2.57
CA LEU A 33 -1.47 9.27 -1.43
C LEU A 33 -0.15 10.04 -1.32
N PHE A 34 0.99 9.37 -1.54
CA PHE A 34 2.28 10.02 -1.55
C PHE A 34 2.39 11.06 -2.69
N LEU A 35 1.93 10.72 -3.89
CA LEU A 35 1.92 11.63 -5.03
C LEU A 35 1.04 12.85 -4.77
N PHE A 36 -0.14 12.66 -4.17
CA PHE A 36 -1.01 13.76 -3.79
C PHE A 36 -0.36 14.66 -2.75
N LEU A 37 0.27 14.09 -1.72
CA LEU A 37 0.97 14.84 -0.68
C LEU A 37 2.15 15.63 -1.26
N PHE A 38 2.92 15.03 -2.18
CA PHE A 38 4.00 15.72 -2.87
C PHE A 38 3.48 16.88 -3.73
N LEU A 39 2.41 16.67 -4.49
CA LEU A 39 1.78 17.71 -5.30
C LEU A 39 1.26 18.86 -4.42
N PHE A 40 0.61 18.53 -3.30
CA PHE A 40 0.16 19.52 -2.33
C PHE A 40 1.33 20.33 -1.77
N LEU A 41 2.40 19.66 -1.36
CA LEU A 41 3.61 20.32 -0.85
C LEU A 41 4.24 21.22 -1.91
N PHE A 42 4.32 20.75 -3.15
CA PHE A 42 4.86 21.51 -4.27
C PHE A 42 4.04 22.77 -4.55
N ILE A 43 2.71 22.65 -4.58
CA ILE A 43 1.81 23.79 -4.74
C ILE A 43 1.96 24.77 -3.58
N LEU A 44 2.04 24.27 -2.34
CA LEU A 44 2.23 25.11 -1.15
C LEU A 44 3.54 25.89 -1.24
N LEU A 45 4.63 25.25 -1.68
CA LEU A 45 5.94 25.86 -1.86
C LEU A 45 5.93 26.91 -2.99
N LEU A 46 5.19 26.65 -4.08
CA LEU A 46 5.04 27.60 -5.18
C LEU A 46 4.22 28.83 -4.78
N ILE A 47 3.20 28.66 -3.94
CA ILE A 47 2.35 29.76 -3.46
C ILE A 47 3.07 30.58 -2.37
N PHE A 48 3.86 29.94 -1.50
CA PHE A 48 4.55 30.59 -0.39
C PHE A 48 6.07 30.37 -0.43
N PRO A 49 6.78 30.78 -1.50
CA PRO A 49 8.21 30.54 -1.62
C PRO A 49 9.03 31.30 -0.55
N ASP A 50 8.59 32.50 -0.15
CA ASP A 50 9.29 33.36 0.82
C ASP A 50 9.14 32.94 2.29
N ARG A 51 8.18 32.07 2.63
CA ARG A 51 7.99 31.59 4.01
C ARG A 51 8.90 30.43 4.39
N PHE A 52 9.51 29.78 3.40
CA PHE A 52 10.35 28.59 3.57
C PHE A 52 11.81 28.83 3.19
N ARG A 53 12.21 30.08 2.91
CA ARG A 53 13.60 30.53 2.74
C ARG A 53 14.19 30.95 4.09
#